data_AF-A0AA88I8L1-F1
#
_entry.id   AF-A0AA88I8L1-F1
#
_cell.length_a   1.000
_cell.length_b   1.000
_cell.length_c   1.000
_cell.angle_alpha   90.00
_cell.angle_beta   90.00
_cell.angle_gamma   90.00
#
_symmetry.space_group_name_H-M   'P 1'
#
loop_
_entity.id
_entity.type
_entity.pdbx_description
1 polymer ?
#
loop_
_entity_poly.entity_id
_entity_poly.type
_entity_poly.pdbx_seq_one_letter_code
_entity_poly.pdbx_strand_id
1 'polypeptide(L)'
;MVLLDRCRSIIRRIRRPEQAGFMSERSTIEKIFRVRQVVEKTRELQQKAFIVFLDFRAAFDSVDREALWITFKSIGLPDKYRRLFEALHQETESCVQVNSR
;
A
#
# COMPACT_ATOMS: atom_id res chain seq x y z
N MET A 1 -9.50 -11.75 5.76
CA MET A 1 -8.83 -11.33 7.02
C MET A 1 -9.74 -10.32 7.67
N VAL A 2 -10.33 -10.65 8.82
CA VAL A 2 -11.50 -9.92 9.37
C VAL A 2 -11.27 -8.42 9.50
N LEU A 3 -10.10 -7.98 9.98
CA LEU A 3 -9.79 -6.55 10.12
C LEU A 3 -9.68 -5.84 8.76
N LEU A 4 -9.02 -6.45 7.77
CA LEU A 4 -8.89 -5.89 6.43
C LEU A 4 -10.28 -5.71 5.78
N ASP A 5 -11.14 -6.72 5.91
CA ASP A 5 -12.49 -6.69 5.33
C ASP A 5 -13.34 -5.58 5.95
N ARG A 6 -13.19 -5.35 7.27
CA ARG A 6 -13.86 -4.25 8.00
C ARG A 6 -13.33 -2.85 7.63
N CYS A 7 -12.06 -2.74 7.23
CA CYS A 7 -11.45 -1.47 6.82
C CYS A 7 -11.61 -1.18 5.32
N ARG A 8 -12.04 -2.17 4.54
CA ARG A 8 -11.99 -2.15 3.06
C ARG A 8 -12.77 -0.99 2.44
N SER A 9 -13.92 -0.62 3.01
CA SER A 9 -14.74 0.50 2.54
C SER A 9 -14.02 1.84 2.70
N ILE A 10 -13.39 2.07 3.86
CA ILE A 10 -12.62 3.29 4.14
C ILE A 10 -11.41 3.35 3.22
N ILE A 11 -10.64 2.26 3.13
CA ILE A 11 -9.45 2.17 2.26
C ILE A 11 -9.83 2.47 0.81
N ARG A 12 -10.92 1.88 0.30
CA ARG A 12 -11.40 2.14 -1.08
C ARG A 12 -11.77 3.61 -1.30
N ARG A 13 -12.37 4.26 -0.29
CA ARG A 13 -12.80 5.67 -0.36
C ARG A 13 -11.62 6.65 -0.38
N ILE A 14 -10.60 6.42 0.44
CA ILE A 14 -9.46 7.36 0.58
C ILE A 14 -8.37 7.16 -0.47
N ARG A 15 -8.39 6.02 -1.17
CA ARG A 15 -7.32 5.62 -2.08
C ARG A 15 -7.34 6.44 -3.37
N ARG A 16 -6.14 6.84 -3.80
CA ARG A 16 -5.89 7.45 -5.11
C ARG A 16 -6.19 6.51 -6.29
N PRO A 17 -6.76 7.02 -7.41
CA PRO A 17 -6.99 6.24 -8.63
C PRO A 17 -5.72 5.61 -9.23
N GLU A 18 -4.55 6.12 -8.91
CA GLU A 18 -3.27 5.64 -9.41
C GLU A 18 -2.82 4.37 -8.67
N GLN A 19 -3.24 4.17 -7.41
CA GLN A 19 -2.80 3.05 -6.58
C GLN A 19 -3.33 1.71 -7.09
N ALA A 20 -2.43 0.84 -7.55
CA ALA A 20 -2.75 -0.53 -8.01
C ALA A 20 -2.28 -1.62 -7.05
N GLY A 21 -1.17 -1.41 -6.32
CA GLY A 21 -0.65 -2.42 -5.41
C GLY A 21 -1.65 -2.80 -4.33
N PHE A 22 -1.80 -4.10 -4.07
CA PHE A 22 -2.71 -4.68 -3.07
C PHE A 22 -4.19 -4.31 -3.24
N MET A 23 -4.61 -3.89 -4.43
CA MET A 23 -6.00 -3.54 -4.73
C MET A 23 -6.67 -4.62 -5.58
N SER A 24 -7.85 -5.05 -5.14
CA SER A 24 -8.72 -5.91 -5.96
C SER A 24 -9.02 -5.23 -7.30
N GLU A 25 -9.11 -6.02 -8.37
CA GLU A 25 -9.50 -5.56 -9.71
C GLU A 25 -8.53 -4.56 -10.35
N ARG A 26 -7.29 -4.47 -9.87
CA ARG A 26 -6.23 -3.66 -10.48
C ARG A 26 -5.01 -4.50 -10.78
N SER A 27 -4.55 -4.42 -12.02
CA SER A 27 -3.40 -5.18 -12.49
C SER A 27 -2.20 -4.27 -12.74
N THR A 28 -1.01 -4.77 -12.41
CA THR A 28 0.26 -4.15 -12.79
C THR A 28 0.37 -4.01 -14.31
N ILE A 29 -0.21 -4.95 -15.07
CA ILE A 29 -0.22 -4.92 -16.55
C ILE A 29 -0.88 -3.63 -17.05
N GLU A 30 -2.03 -3.27 -16.47
CA GLU A 30 -2.74 -2.05 -16.83
C GLU A 30 -1.91 -0.79 -16.54
N LYS A 31 -1.20 -0.77 -15.41
CA LYS A 31 -0.34 0.37 -15.05
C LYS A 31 0.86 0.52 -15.97
N ILE A 32 1.51 -0.59 -16.35
CA ILE A 32 2.58 -0.60 -17.35
C ILE A 32 2.06 -0.09 -18.69
N PHE A 33 0.87 -0.54 -19.12
CA PHE A 33 0.25 -0.09 -20.35
C PHE A 33 0.00 1.43 -20.34
N ARG A 34 -0.55 1.98 -19.25
CA ARG A 34 -0.77 3.43 -19.12
C ARG A 34 0.53 4.23 -19.21
N VAL A 35 1.60 3.78 -18.55
CA VAL A 35 2.91 4.45 -18.64
C VAL A 35 3.42 4.41 -20.08
N ARG A 36 3.30 3.28 -20.78
CA ARG A 36 3.69 3.17 -22.20
C ARG A 36 2.93 4.16 -23.08
N GLN A 37 1.62 4.28 -22.91
CA GLN A 37 0.79 5.23 -23.65
C GLN A 37 1.25 6.69 -23.43
N VAL A 38 1.60 7.06 -22.21
CA VAL A 38 2.15 8.41 -21.91
C VAL A 38 3.49 8.63 -22.62
N VAL A 39 4.37 7.62 -22.61
CA VAL A 39 5.68 7.69 -23.28
C VAL A 39 5.51 7.83 -24.79
N GLU A 40 4.65 7.02 -25.40
CA GLU A 40 4.33 7.07 -26.83
C GLU A 40 3.77 8.44 -27.19
N LYS A 41 2.81 8.95 -26.41
CA LYS A 41 2.20 10.26 -26.68
C LYS A 41 3.20 11.41 -26.58
N THR A 42 4.10 11.36 -25.61
CA THR A 42 5.15 12.37 -25.45
C THR A 42 6.07 12.39 -26.68
N ARG A 43 6.44 11.21 -27.19
CA ARG A 43 7.27 11.08 -28.40
C ARG A 43 6.57 11.62 -29.64
N GLU A 44 5.29 11.32 -29.82
CA GLU A 44 4.48 11.86 -30.92
C GLU A 44 4.44 13.39 -30.92
N LEU A 45 4.33 14.01 -29.74
CA LEU A 45 4.28 15.46 -29.57
C LEU A 45 5.67 16.12 -29.56
N GLN A 46 6.74 15.35 -29.77
CA GLN A 46 8.14 15.80 -29.70
C GLN A 46 8.47 16.54 -28.40
N GLN A 47 7.80 16.18 -27.30
CA GLN A 47 8.04 16.76 -25.99
C GLN A 47 9.16 16.02 -25.26
N LYS A 48 9.84 16.73 -24.36
CA LYS A 48 10.78 16.09 -23.42
C LYS A 48 10.01 15.68 -22.18
N ALA A 49 10.16 14.44 -21.77
CA ALA A 49 9.66 13.95 -20.48
C ALA A 49 10.69 13.06 -19.79
N PHE A 50 10.57 12.95 -18.48
CA PHE A 50 11.40 12.10 -17.64
C PHE A 50 10.50 11.14 -16.86
N ILE A 51 10.97 9.92 -16.65
CA ILE A 51 10.31 8.92 -15.79
C ILE A 51 11.23 8.68 -14.60
N VAL A 52 10.68 8.85 -13.39
CA VAL A 52 11.40 8.57 -12.14
C VAL A 52 10.79 7.32 -11.51
N PHE A 53 11.64 6.33 -11.25
CA PHE A 53 11.26 5.14 -10.49
C PHE A 53 11.67 5.35 -9.03
N LEU A 54 10.70 5.24 -8.12
CA LEU A 54 10.90 5.40 -6.69
C LEU A 54 10.54 4.07 -6.01
N ASP A 55 11.43 3.60 -5.14
CA ASP A 55 11.20 2.41 -4.32
C ASP A 55 11.65 2.65 -2.88
N PHE A 56 10.94 2.03 -1.94
CA PHE A 56 11.24 2.16 -0.51
C PHE A 56 12.12 0.99 -0.05
N ARG A 57 13.26 1.32 0.58
CA ARG A 57 14.09 0.30 1.23
C ARG A 57 13.33 -0.29 2.42
N ALA A 58 13.13 -1.61 2.42
CA ALA A 58 12.48 -2.35 3.52
C ALA A 58 11.12 -1.75 3.91
N ALA A 59 10.22 -1.59 2.93
CA ALA A 59 8.97 -0.84 3.05
C ALA A 59 8.03 -1.27 4.19
N PHE A 60 8.11 -2.52 4.66
CA PHE A 60 7.29 -3.03 5.77
C PHE A 60 7.99 -2.91 7.13
N ASP A 61 9.31 -3.02 7.15
CA ASP A 61 10.12 -2.94 8.36
C ASP A 61 10.37 -1.49 8.79
N SER A 62 10.37 -0.56 7.83
CA SER A 62 10.67 0.87 8.05
C SER A 62 9.44 1.74 8.38
N VAL A 63 8.26 1.13 8.58
CA VAL A 63 7.03 1.87 8.87
C VAL A 63 7.07 2.48 10.27
N ASP A 64 7.03 3.81 10.35
CA ASP A 64 6.80 4.53 11.60
C ASP A 64 5.39 4.23 12.13
N ARG A 65 5.33 3.58 13.30
CA ARG A 65 4.08 3.14 13.92
C ARG A 65 3.28 4.29 14.50
N GLU A 66 3.92 5.31 15.08
CA GLU A 66 3.21 6.47 15.62
C GLU A 66 2.52 7.25 14.49
N ALA A 67 3.26 7.49 13.40
CA ALA A 67 2.71 8.10 12.20
C ALA A 67 1.55 7.27 11.61
N LEU A 68 1.64 5.93 11.64
CA LEU A 68 0.56 5.03 11.20
C LEU A 68 -0.70 5.18 12.06
N TRP A 69 -0.58 5.27 13.38
CA TRP A 69 -1.72 5.44 14.29
C TRP A 69 -2.42 6.78 14.10
N ILE A 70 -1.65 7.86 13.92
CA ILE A 70 -2.17 9.18 13.59
C ILE A 70 -2.91 9.14 12.24
N THR A 71 -2.36 8.43 11.26
CA THR A 71 -2.98 8.24 9.94
C THR A 71 -4.31 7.49 10.06
N PHE A 72 -4.41 6.44 10.88
CA PHE A 72 -5.67 5.72 11.09
C PHE A 72 -6.77 6.62 11.64
N LYS A 73 -6.43 7.51 12.57
CA LYS A 73 -7.36 8.50 13.10
C LYS A 73 -7.80 9.50 12.02
N SER A 74 -6.86 10.01 11.22
CA SER A 74 -7.15 11.02 10.19
C SER A 74 -8.05 10.50 9.06
N ILE A 75 -7.94 9.22 8.70
CA ILE A 75 -8.79 8.59 7.67
C ILE A 75 -10.18 8.19 8.19
N GLY A 76 -10.44 8.43 9.48
CA GLY A 76 -11.72 8.13 10.13
C GLY A 76 -11.89 6.66 10.50
N LEU A 77 -10.80 5.93 10.74
CA LEU A 77 -10.89 4.56 11.24
C LEU A 77 -11.35 4.59 12.72
N PRO A 78 -12.42 3.86 13.09
CA PRO A 78 -12.84 3.78 14.48
C PRO A 78 -11.71 3.32 15.42
N ASP A 79 -11.60 3.93 16.60
CA ASP A 79 -10.54 3.66 17.57
C ASP A 79 -10.44 2.17 17.98
N LYS A 80 -11.56 1.44 17.96
CA LYS A 80 -11.56 0.00 18.22
C LYS A 80 -10.65 -0.78 17.28
N TYR A 81 -10.57 -0.38 16.00
CA TYR A 81 -9.70 -1.05 15.02
C TYR A 81 -8.26 -0.60 15.17
N ARG A 82 -8.02 0.68 15.45
CA ARG A 82 -6.67 1.17 15.77
C ARG A 82 -6.05 0.38 16.93
N ARG A 83 -6.78 0.23 18.05
CA ARG A 83 -6.32 -0.56 19.19
C ARG A 83 -6.03 -2.03 18.85
N LEU A 84 -6.84 -2.64 17.98
CA LEU A 84 -6.59 -4.00 17.51
C LEU A 84 -5.32 -4.07 16.65
N PHE A 85 -5.08 -3.10 15.78
CA PHE A 85 -3.83 -3.03 15.02
C PHE A 85 -2.61 -2.78 15.90
N GLU A 86 -2.72 -1.93 16.93
CA GLU A 86 -1.66 -1.72 17.93
C GLU A 86 -1.34 -3.02 18.66
N ALA A 87 -2.35 -3.72 19.17
CA ALA A 87 -2.16 -5.01 19.86
C ALA A 87 -1.52 -6.07 18.95
N LEU A 88 -1.83 -6.08 17.64
CA LEU A 88 -1.21 -6.99 16.68
C LEU A 88 0.27 -6.73 16.42
N HIS A 89 0.78 -5.54 16.77
CA HIS A 89 2.18 -5.16 16.56
C HIS A 89 2.94 -4.98 17.89
N GLN A 90 2.29 -5.23 19.03
CA GLN A 90 2.92 -5.26 20.34
C GLN A 90 3.30 -6.71 20.67
N GLU A 91 4.49 -6.90 21.26
CA GLU A 91 4.94 -8.18 21.85
C GLU A 91 4.79 -9.40 20.92
N THR A 92 4.96 -9.18 19.61
CA THR A 92 4.78 -10.24 18.61
C THR A 92 6.05 -11.09 18.53
N GLU A 93 5.97 -12.32 19.05
CA GLU A 93 7.01 -13.32 18.86
C GLU A 93 6.64 -14.26 17.71
N SER A 94 7.60 -14.55 16.84
CA SER A 94 7.44 -15.54 15.77
C SER A 94 8.57 -16.55 15.85
N CYS A 95 8.23 -17.84 15.91
CA CYS A 95 9.20 -18.92 15.75
C CYS A 95 9.06 -19.55 14.37
N VAL A 96 10.19 -19.94 13.77
CA VAL A 96 10.23 -20.72 12.53
C VAL A 96 10.87 -22.05 12.90
N GLN A 97 10.14 -23.14 12.69
CA GLN A 97 10.70 -24.47 12.87
C GLN A 97 11.61 -24.77 11.68
N VAL A 98 12.91 -24.93 11.96
CA VAL A 98 13.90 -25.33 10.96
C VAL A 98 14.34 -26.75 11.29
N ASN A 99 14.13 -27.67 10.33
CA ASN A 99 14.35 -29.12 10.41
C ASN A 99 13.39 -29.86 11.35
N SER A 100 12.32 -30.41 10.76
CA SER A 100 11.66 -31.59 11.31
C SER A 100 12.67 -32.74 11.28
N ARG A 101 13.00 -33.30 12.44
CA ARG A 101 13.45 -34.70 12.46
C ARG A 101 12.27 -35.60 12.10
#